data_AF-A0A2D5YDG5-F1
#
_entry.id   AF-A0A2D5YDG5-F1
#
_cell.length_a   1.000
_cell.length_b   1.000
_cell.length_c   1.000
_cell.angle_alpha   90.00
_cell.angle_beta   90.00
_cell.angle_gamma   90.00
#
_symmetry.space_group_name_H-M   'P 1'
#
loop_
_entity.id
_entity.type
_entity.pdbx_description
1 polymer ?
#
loop_
_entity_poly.entity_id
_entity_poly.type
_entity_poly.pdbx_seq_one_letter_code
_entity_poly.pdbx_strand_id
1 'polypeptide(L)'
;MIINSRNKFFVTLGFVMTFMGASAHGLYQQLTPIEEGIPTYFPPTEQLSIVGEDVPEIGSNQTFDLMQSLRDEVRELRGVVDEMSFQLRELKQQQLDDYLDLDRRIGAAERKTYASDEDDDQNELLTADETGIGDMNVEPTADLDPQLQAQIREDYESASQKLLRDRDINGATLSLLAHIDRYPESNYVPNARYWLGEIYLLQEEVELARQQFTIILEQYQDHPKARDSSFKLGKIYFELGQLDLSKSLLRNASKEKGPIAEKALKFLDDNLSDK
;
A
#
# COMPACT_ATOMS: atom_id res chain seq x y z
N MET A 1 -9.21 -36.72 -42.37
CA MET A 1 -8.20 -36.64 -41.28
C MET A 1 -7.41 -35.36 -41.55
N ILE A 2 -7.76 -34.30 -40.82
CA ILE A 2 -7.36 -32.92 -41.14
C ILE A 2 -5.95 -32.69 -40.61
N ILE A 3 -5.04 -32.36 -41.52
CA ILE A 3 -3.66 -31.94 -41.26
C ILE A 3 -3.75 -30.53 -40.66
N ASN A 4 -3.50 -30.40 -39.35
CA ASN A 4 -3.43 -29.08 -38.71
C ASN A 4 -1.99 -28.73 -38.36
N SER A 5 -1.53 -27.67 -39.00
CA SER A 5 -0.20 -27.08 -38.96
C SER A 5 0.05 -26.38 -37.61
N ARG A 6 0.99 -26.88 -36.81
CA ARG A 6 1.56 -26.15 -35.66
C ARG A 6 2.81 -25.40 -36.11
N ASN A 7 2.63 -24.16 -36.57
CA ASN A 7 3.73 -23.21 -36.73
C ASN A 7 4.20 -22.77 -35.34
N LYS A 8 5.31 -23.36 -34.86
CA LYS A 8 6.02 -22.91 -33.65
C LYS A 8 7.01 -21.82 -34.06
N PHE A 9 6.65 -20.55 -33.89
CA PHE A 9 7.60 -19.45 -33.96
C PHE A 9 8.34 -19.36 -32.61
N PHE A 10 9.52 -19.98 -32.56
CA PHE A 10 10.54 -19.66 -31.55
C PHE A 10 11.23 -18.37 -31.99
N VAL A 11 10.97 -17.26 -31.29
CA VAL A 11 11.82 -16.07 -31.37
C VAL A 11 12.82 -16.16 -30.22
N THR A 12 14.00 -16.67 -30.53
CA THR A 12 15.18 -16.65 -29.66
C THR A 12 15.86 -15.29 -29.80
N LEU A 13 15.60 -14.38 -28.86
CA LEU A 13 16.35 -13.12 -28.77
C LEU A 13 17.62 -13.37 -27.94
N GLY A 14 18.71 -13.72 -28.63
CA GLY A 14 20.05 -13.80 -28.03
C GLY A 14 20.59 -12.40 -27.78
N PHE A 15 20.80 -12.05 -26.51
CA PHE A 15 21.49 -10.82 -26.12
C PHE A 15 22.99 -11.11 -26.01
N VAL A 16 23.77 -10.67 -27.01
CA VAL A 16 25.24 -10.76 -27.02
C VAL A 16 25.80 -9.61 -26.18
N MET A 17 26.36 -9.97 -25.03
CA MET A 17 27.07 -9.09 -24.12
C MET A 17 28.45 -8.75 -24.71
N THR A 18 28.63 -7.52 -25.19
CA THR A 18 29.97 -7.01 -25.58
C THR A 18 30.45 -6.02 -24.53
N PHE A 19 31.47 -6.45 -23.79
CA PHE A 19 32.26 -5.63 -22.87
C PHE A 19 33.15 -4.68 -23.69
N MET A 20 33.00 -3.38 -23.51
CA MET A 20 34.02 -2.41 -23.93
C MET A 20 34.17 -1.35 -22.84
N GLY A 21 35.33 -1.40 -22.18
CA GLY A 21 35.67 -0.50 -21.10
C GLY A 21 35.86 0.94 -21.61
N ALA A 22 35.29 1.87 -20.86
CA ALA A 22 35.65 3.27 -20.91
C ALA A 22 36.01 3.70 -19.49
N SER A 23 37.30 3.92 -19.25
CA SER A 23 37.80 4.57 -18.04
C SER A 23 37.38 6.03 -18.07
N ALA A 24 36.51 6.44 -17.14
CA ALA A 24 36.25 7.84 -16.85
C ALA A 24 36.88 8.18 -15.49
N HIS A 25 38.06 8.78 -15.53
CA HIS A 25 38.59 9.58 -14.43
C HIS A 25 37.87 10.93 -14.46
N GLY A 26 37.27 11.34 -13.34
CA GLY A 26 36.70 12.68 -13.25
C GLY A 26 35.94 12.95 -11.96
N LEU A 27 36.61 13.68 -11.05
CA LEU A 27 36.05 14.54 -10.00
C LEU A 27 35.23 13.88 -8.88
N TYR A 28 35.95 13.50 -7.81
CA TYR A 28 35.38 13.52 -6.47
C TYR A 28 35.03 14.97 -6.10
N GLN A 29 33.76 15.35 -6.20
CA GLN A 29 33.26 16.48 -5.43
C GLN A 29 33.06 16.00 -3.99
N GLN A 30 33.86 16.53 -3.07
CA GLN A 30 33.55 16.51 -1.65
C GLN A 30 32.19 17.19 -1.46
N LEU A 31 31.18 16.41 -1.07
CA LEU A 31 29.94 16.93 -0.54
C LEU A 31 30.28 17.67 0.76
N THR A 32 30.30 18.99 0.72
CA THR A 32 30.21 19.80 1.93
C THR A 32 28.91 19.46 2.65
N PRO A 33 28.88 19.41 3.99
CA PRO A 33 27.65 19.16 4.72
C PRO A 33 26.61 20.21 4.33
N ILE A 34 25.44 19.78 3.86
CA ILE A 34 24.29 20.66 3.73
C ILE A 34 23.72 20.79 5.15
N GLU A 35 24.09 21.87 5.82
CA GLU A 35 23.43 22.33 7.04
C GLU A 35 22.07 22.90 6.60
N GLU A 36 21.05 22.05 6.52
CA GLU A 36 19.67 22.51 6.27
C GLU A 36 19.16 23.25 7.50
N GLY A 37 19.40 24.56 7.51
CA GLY A 37 18.65 25.51 8.31
C GLY A 37 17.17 25.42 7.94
N ILE A 38 16.34 25.27 8.97
CA ILE A 38 14.89 25.37 8.93
C ILE A 38 14.51 26.62 8.12
N PRO A 39 13.65 26.55 7.07
CA PRO A 39 13.32 27.71 6.27
C PRO A 39 12.52 28.70 7.12
N THR A 40 13.18 29.77 7.56
CA THR A 40 12.50 30.95 8.11
C THR A 40 12.01 31.78 6.94
N TYR A 41 10.73 31.65 6.61
CA TYR A 41 10.08 32.60 5.71
C TYR A 41 10.00 33.96 6.42
N PHE A 42 10.92 34.86 6.09
CA PHE A 42 10.81 36.28 6.35
C PHE A 42 10.21 36.94 5.11
N PRO A 43 9.01 37.56 5.17
CA PRO A 43 8.53 38.34 4.05
C PRO A 43 9.48 39.53 3.80
N PRO A 44 9.64 39.98 2.53
CA PRO A 44 10.47 41.13 2.22
C PRO A 44 9.92 42.37 2.91
N THR A 45 10.79 43.17 3.51
CA THR A 45 10.42 44.48 4.05
C THR A 45 10.17 45.42 2.88
N GLU A 46 8.92 45.49 2.42
CA GLU A 46 8.48 46.65 1.64
C GLU A 46 8.57 47.87 2.55
N GLN A 47 9.49 48.79 2.22
CA GLN A 47 9.57 50.09 2.85
C GLN A 47 8.35 50.91 2.42
N LEU A 48 7.25 50.75 3.15
CA LEU A 48 6.11 51.66 3.10
C LEU A 48 6.58 53.01 3.65
N SER A 49 6.80 53.97 2.75
CA SER A 49 6.92 55.38 3.12
C SER A 49 5.56 55.87 3.63
N ILE A 50 5.32 55.72 4.93
CA ILE A 50 4.17 56.33 5.59
C ILE A 50 4.47 57.82 5.77
N VAL A 51 3.80 58.62 4.94
CA VAL A 51 3.53 60.04 5.18
C VAL A 51 2.83 60.15 6.54
N GLY A 52 3.29 61.09 7.37
CA GLY A 52 2.86 61.22 8.76
C GLY A 52 1.34 61.28 8.92
N GLU A 53 0.77 60.21 9.46
CA GLU A 53 -0.54 60.18 10.09
C GLU A 53 -0.45 59.18 11.25
N ASP A 54 -1.06 59.56 12.37
CA ASP A 54 -0.83 59.04 13.73
C ASP A 54 -0.61 57.51 13.80
N VAL A 55 0.60 57.09 14.18
CA VAL A 55 0.87 55.69 14.53
C VAL A 55 0.20 55.42 15.88
N PRO A 56 -0.81 54.53 15.95
CA PRO A 56 -1.41 54.19 17.23
C PRO A 56 -0.34 53.51 18.10
N GLU A 57 -0.08 54.09 19.27
CA GLU A 57 0.75 53.46 20.30
C GLU A 57 0.09 52.13 20.67
N ILE A 58 0.63 51.01 20.17
CA ILE A 58 0.17 49.67 20.58
C ILE A 58 0.49 49.57 22.07
N GLY A 59 -0.52 49.84 22.90
CA GLY A 59 -0.37 49.85 24.35
C GLY A 59 0.13 48.49 24.81
N SER A 60 1.01 48.47 25.81
CA SER A 60 1.59 47.27 26.42
C SER A 60 0.57 46.15 26.70
N ASN A 61 -0.69 46.52 26.96
CA ASN A 61 -1.81 45.61 27.15
C ASN A 61 -2.19 44.84 25.86
N GLN A 62 -2.19 45.49 24.69
CA GLN A 62 -2.49 44.84 23.41
C GLN A 62 -1.40 43.83 23.00
N THR A 63 -0.13 44.13 23.30
CA THR A 63 0.98 43.20 23.06
C THR A 63 0.91 41.98 23.99
N PHE A 64 0.48 42.19 25.24
CA PHE A 64 0.25 41.12 26.20
C PHE A 64 -0.92 40.22 25.77
N ASP A 65 -2.01 40.80 25.30
CA ASP A 65 -3.18 40.09 24.79
C ASP A 65 -2.82 39.25 23.54
N LEU A 66 -2.03 39.80 22.62
CA LEU A 66 -1.51 39.05 21.46
C LEU A 66 -0.61 37.89 21.87
N MET A 67 0.28 38.12 22.84
CA MET A 67 1.16 37.08 23.37
C MET A 67 0.39 35.97 24.10
N GLN A 68 -0.72 36.31 24.77
CA GLN A 68 -1.63 35.30 25.32
C GLN A 68 -2.31 34.51 24.21
N SER A 69 -2.90 35.20 23.22
CA SER A 69 -3.58 34.57 22.08
C SER A 69 -2.66 33.60 21.34
N LEU A 70 -1.42 33.99 21.06
CA LEU A 70 -0.44 33.12 20.38
C LEU A 70 -0.06 31.90 21.22
N ARG A 71 0.03 32.03 22.55
CA ARG A 71 0.32 30.89 23.43
C ARG A 71 -0.83 29.91 23.49
N ASP A 72 -2.06 30.40 23.44
CA ASP A 72 -3.26 29.57 23.42
C ASP A 72 -3.38 28.84 22.07
N GLU A 73 -3.12 29.53 20.96
CA GLU A 73 -3.11 28.93 19.62
C GLU A 73 -2.01 27.86 19.48
N VAL A 74 -0.81 28.09 20.02
CA VAL A 74 0.25 27.06 20.04
C VAL A 74 -0.16 25.84 20.88
N ARG A 75 -0.87 26.04 22.00
CA ARG A 75 -1.39 24.93 22.83
C ARG A 75 -2.44 24.13 22.06
N GLU A 76 -3.33 24.81 21.35
CA GLU A 76 -4.36 24.20 20.52
C GLU A 76 -3.77 23.42 19.34
N LEU A 77 -2.88 24.05 18.56
CA LEU A 77 -2.18 23.39 17.46
C LEU A 77 -1.41 22.15 17.93
N ARG A 78 -0.77 22.21 19.09
CA ARG A 78 -0.11 21.04 19.68
C ARG A 78 -1.11 19.94 20.03
N GLY A 79 -2.27 20.29 20.56
CA GLY A 79 -3.37 19.36 20.79
C GLY A 79 -3.82 18.67 19.50
N VAL A 80 -4.01 19.44 18.42
CA VAL A 80 -4.36 18.90 17.10
C VAL A 80 -3.26 17.97 16.57
N VAL A 81 -1.98 18.34 16.71
CA VAL A 81 -0.86 17.48 16.29
C VAL A 81 -0.81 16.18 17.09
N ASP A 82 -1.06 16.22 18.39
CA ASP A 82 -1.09 15.04 19.26
C ASP A 82 -2.28 14.12 18.89
N GLU A 83 -3.45 14.70 18.59
CA GLU A 83 -4.62 13.98 18.10
C GLU A 83 -4.37 13.33 16.73
N MET A 84 -3.86 14.09 15.76
CA MET A 84 -3.50 13.58 14.44
C MET A 84 -2.45 12.46 14.54
N SER A 85 -1.47 12.61 15.45
CA SER A 85 -0.45 11.59 15.69
C SER A 85 -1.05 10.31 16.29
N PHE A 86 -2.07 10.44 17.15
CA PHE A 86 -2.80 9.30 17.69
C PHE A 86 -3.62 8.58 16.61
N GLN A 87 -4.44 9.33 15.86
CA GLN A 87 -5.24 8.80 14.76
C GLN A 87 -4.36 8.09 13.72
N LEU A 88 -3.19 8.65 13.40
CA LEU A 88 -2.25 8.02 12.47
C LEU A 88 -1.68 6.71 13.01
N ARG A 89 -1.39 6.61 14.31
CA ARG A 89 -0.94 5.37 14.93
C ARG A 89 -2.04 4.32 14.93
N GLU A 90 -3.25 4.71 15.28
CA GLU A 90 -4.43 3.83 15.27
C GLU A 90 -4.71 3.29 13.86
N LEU A 91 -4.71 4.16 12.85
CA LEU A 91 -4.92 3.76 11.45
C LEU A 91 -3.84 2.82 10.95
N LYS A 92 -2.57 3.06 11.31
CA LYS A 92 -1.47 2.13 10.98
C LYS A 92 -1.61 0.79 11.68
N GLN A 93 -2.05 0.79 12.94
CA GLN A 93 -2.27 -0.42 13.69
C GLN A 93 -3.44 -1.22 13.11
N GLN A 94 -4.54 -0.56 12.77
CA GLN A 94 -5.66 -1.19 12.09
C GLN A 94 -5.23 -1.80 10.75
N GLN A 95 -4.43 -1.10 9.95
CA GLN A 95 -3.89 -1.65 8.70
C GLN A 95 -3.01 -2.90 8.94
N LEU A 96 -2.25 -2.93 10.03
CA LEU A 96 -1.44 -4.07 10.41
C LEU A 96 -2.30 -5.24 10.92
N ASP A 97 -3.34 -4.97 11.69
CA ASP A 97 -4.24 -5.98 12.25
C ASP A 97 -5.11 -6.61 11.14
N ASP A 98 -5.69 -5.79 10.25
CA ASP A 98 -6.38 -6.23 9.04
C ASP A 98 -5.48 -7.12 8.17
N TYR A 99 -4.18 -6.81 8.16
CA TYR A 99 -3.18 -7.61 7.47
C TYR A 99 -2.92 -8.97 8.14
N LEU A 100 -2.69 -8.97 9.46
CA LEU A 100 -2.41 -10.20 10.21
C LEU A 100 -3.60 -11.17 10.21
N ASP A 101 -4.83 -10.65 10.21
CA ASP A 101 -6.03 -11.48 10.09
C ASP A 101 -6.10 -12.18 8.71
N LEU A 102 -5.77 -11.46 7.64
CA LEU A 102 -5.78 -12.02 6.29
C LEU A 102 -4.76 -13.15 6.13
N ASP A 103 -3.54 -12.97 6.64
CA ASP A 103 -2.52 -14.01 6.64
C ASP A 103 -2.95 -15.23 7.49
N ARG A 104 -3.59 -15.03 8.64
CA ARG A 104 -4.13 -16.12 9.47
C ARG A 104 -5.22 -16.90 8.75
N ARG A 105 -6.12 -16.21 8.05
CA ARG A 105 -7.22 -16.83 7.31
C ARG A 105 -6.73 -17.65 6.13
N ILE A 106 -5.70 -17.19 5.41
CA ILE A 106 -5.06 -17.96 4.33
C ILE A 106 -4.42 -19.23 4.91
N GLY A 107 -3.64 -19.12 5.99
CA GLY A 107 -3.05 -20.29 6.64
C GLY A 107 -4.09 -21.25 7.24
N ALA A 108 -5.28 -20.77 7.59
CA ALA A 108 -6.39 -21.63 8.02
C ALA A 108 -7.11 -22.30 6.83
N ALA A 109 -7.29 -21.59 5.71
CA ALA A 109 -7.86 -22.14 4.49
C ALA A 109 -6.97 -23.25 3.92
N GLU A 110 -5.64 -23.05 3.90
CA GLU A 110 -4.68 -24.08 3.50
C GLU A 110 -4.73 -25.30 4.43
N ARG A 111 -4.83 -25.11 5.75
CA ARG A 111 -4.95 -26.24 6.68
C ARG A 111 -6.25 -27.02 6.49
N LYS A 112 -7.34 -26.35 6.14
CA LYS A 112 -8.64 -26.99 5.92
C LYS A 112 -8.65 -27.85 4.65
N THR A 113 -7.91 -27.48 3.60
CA THR A 113 -7.81 -28.28 2.37
C THR A 113 -6.99 -29.55 2.54
N TYR A 114 -5.99 -29.57 3.44
CA TYR A 114 -5.21 -30.79 3.72
C TYR A 114 -5.85 -31.67 4.80
N ALA A 115 -6.63 -31.10 5.74
CA ALA A 115 -7.32 -31.85 6.78
C ALA A 115 -8.60 -32.56 6.28
N SER A 116 -9.07 -32.28 5.06
CA SER A 116 -10.25 -32.96 4.48
C SER A 116 -9.96 -34.33 3.87
N ASP A 117 -8.70 -34.75 3.80
CA ASP A 117 -8.29 -36.07 3.24
C ASP A 117 -7.91 -37.11 4.31
N GLU A 118 -7.81 -36.73 5.59
CA GLU A 118 -7.54 -37.66 6.70
C GLU A 118 -8.64 -37.55 7.77
N ASP A 119 -9.42 -38.62 7.87
CA ASP A 119 -10.37 -38.98 8.92
C ASP A 119 -11.76 -38.30 8.95
N ASP A 120 -12.71 -39.07 8.41
CA ASP A 120 -14.08 -39.14 8.90
C ASP A 120 -14.09 -39.56 10.39
N ASP A 121 -15.00 -38.93 11.14
CA ASP A 121 -15.54 -39.32 12.44
C ASP A 121 -15.01 -38.63 13.74
N GLN A 122 -15.89 -37.73 14.24
CA GLN A 122 -16.14 -37.27 15.62
C GLN A 122 -15.15 -36.31 16.32
N ASN A 123 -15.52 -35.03 16.45
CA ASN A 123 -16.33 -34.53 17.59
C ASN A 123 -16.48 -32.98 17.54
N GLU A 124 -17.72 -32.51 17.73
CA GLU A 124 -18.08 -31.10 17.89
C GLU A 124 -17.42 -30.46 19.12
N LEU A 125 -16.95 -29.21 19.00
CA LEU A 125 -17.55 -28.06 19.68
C LEU A 125 -16.76 -26.80 19.29
N LEU A 126 -17.42 -25.80 18.72
CA LEU A 126 -17.35 -24.39 19.13
C LEU A 126 -18.36 -23.59 18.29
N THR A 127 -19.52 -23.41 18.90
CA THR A 127 -20.45 -22.27 18.83
C THR A 127 -20.47 -21.42 17.55
N ALA A 128 -21.62 -21.50 16.87
CA ALA A 128 -22.05 -20.60 15.82
C ALA A 128 -22.26 -19.16 16.32
N ASP A 129 -21.76 -18.18 15.58
CA ASP A 129 -22.53 -17.00 15.19
C ASP A 129 -22.05 -16.44 13.83
N GLU A 130 -23.01 -15.89 13.10
CA GLU A 130 -22.97 -15.11 11.84
C GLU A 130 -22.64 -15.75 10.47
N THR A 131 -23.75 -16.04 9.77
CA THR A 131 -24.10 -15.68 8.38
C THR A 131 -23.16 -16.11 7.24
N GLY A 132 -23.60 -17.12 6.47
CA GLY A 132 -22.95 -17.54 5.23
C GLY A 132 -23.27 -16.68 4.02
N ILE A 133 -22.40 -16.76 3.01
CA ILE A 133 -22.69 -16.94 1.57
C ILE A 133 -21.39 -17.48 0.94
N GLY A 134 -21.50 -18.45 0.02
CA GLY A 134 -20.57 -18.56 -1.10
C GLY A 134 -19.69 -19.80 -1.12
N ASP A 135 -20.22 -20.85 -1.73
CA ASP A 135 -19.49 -21.97 -2.33
C ASP A 135 -18.16 -21.51 -2.96
N MET A 136 -17.03 -21.81 -2.31
CA MET A 136 -15.69 -21.56 -2.85
C MET A 136 -15.23 -22.81 -3.58
N ASN A 137 -15.59 -22.88 -4.85
CA ASN A 137 -14.95 -23.78 -5.79
C ASN A 137 -13.74 -23.05 -6.39
N VAL A 138 -12.65 -22.97 -5.62
CA VAL A 138 -11.32 -22.72 -6.17
C VAL A 138 -10.79 -24.10 -6.52
N GLU A 139 -10.56 -24.37 -7.81
CA GLU A 139 -9.74 -25.53 -8.20
C GLU A 139 -8.40 -25.40 -7.47
N PRO A 140 -8.08 -26.30 -6.52
CA PRO A 140 -6.88 -26.15 -5.72
C PRO A 140 -5.66 -26.50 -6.57
N THR A 141 -4.53 -25.82 -6.32
CA THR A 141 -3.20 -26.40 -6.54
C THR A 141 -3.05 -27.59 -5.57
N ALA A 142 -3.73 -28.69 -5.86
CA ALA A 142 -3.95 -29.82 -4.96
C ALA A 142 -2.72 -30.74 -4.77
N ASP A 143 -1.56 -30.42 -5.35
CA ASP A 143 -0.43 -31.37 -5.45
C ASP A 143 0.92 -30.79 -4.97
N LEU A 144 0.95 -29.82 -4.06
CA LEU A 144 2.22 -29.33 -3.51
C LEU A 144 2.56 -30.04 -2.19
N ASP A 145 3.79 -30.56 -2.10
CA ASP A 145 4.35 -31.22 -0.90
C ASP A 145 4.15 -30.32 0.35
N PRO A 146 3.62 -30.85 1.46
CA PRO A 146 3.49 -30.12 2.72
C PRO A 146 4.77 -29.41 3.18
N GLN A 147 5.95 -29.97 2.91
CA GLN A 147 7.22 -29.31 3.23
C GLN A 147 7.47 -28.08 2.36
N LEU A 148 7.16 -28.17 1.06
CA LEU A 148 7.25 -27.04 0.14
C LEU A 148 6.26 -25.94 0.54
N GLN A 149 5.04 -26.30 0.94
CA GLN A 149 4.05 -25.32 1.42
C GLN A 149 4.51 -24.60 2.69
N ALA A 150 5.12 -25.31 3.63
CA ALA A 150 5.72 -24.68 4.82
C ALA A 150 6.85 -23.72 4.45
N GLN A 151 7.69 -24.09 3.48
CA GLN A 151 8.77 -23.24 2.99
C GLN A 151 8.25 -21.99 2.26
N ILE A 152 7.23 -22.13 1.41
CA ILE A 152 6.56 -21.02 0.73
C ILE A 152 6.08 -19.99 1.76
N ARG A 153 5.39 -20.46 2.80
CA ARG A 153 4.90 -19.61 3.89
C ARG A 153 6.03 -18.90 4.62
N GLU A 154 7.06 -19.63 5.03
CA GLU A 154 8.21 -19.06 5.74
C GLU A 154 8.93 -17.99 4.90
N ASP A 155 9.16 -18.26 3.62
CA ASP A 155 9.79 -17.30 2.71
C ASP A 155 8.96 -16.00 2.62
N TYR A 156 7.64 -16.11 2.49
CA TYR A 156 6.73 -14.95 2.47
C TYR A 156 6.71 -14.19 3.79
N GLU A 157 6.54 -14.88 4.92
CA GLU A 157 6.50 -14.28 6.26
C GLU A 157 7.81 -13.55 6.58
N SER A 158 8.95 -14.13 6.19
CA SER A 158 10.25 -13.50 6.35
C SER A 158 10.41 -12.24 5.48
N ALA A 159 9.73 -12.17 4.34
CA ALA A 159 9.74 -11.03 3.44
C ALA A 159 8.87 -9.89 4.00
N SER A 160 7.66 -10.20 4.46
CA SER A 160 6.74 -9.21 5.04
C SER A 160 7.23 -8.70 6.40
N GLN A 161 7.90 -9.52 7.21
CA GLN A 161 8.47 -9.09 8.48
C GLN A 161 9.52 -7.97 8.32
N LYS A 162 10.33 -8.01 7.25
CA LYS A 162 11.30 -6.94 6.94
C LYS A 162 10.59 -5.60 6.75
N LEU A 163 9.44 -5.59 6.09
CA LEU A 163 8.63 -4.38 5.89
C LEU A 163 8.01 -3.89 7.20
N LEU A 164 7.37 -4.81 7.94
CA LEU A 164 6.44 -4.45 9.02
C LEU A 164 7.13 -4.25 10.37
N ARG A 165 8.19 -5.00 10.67
CA ARG A 165 8.95 -4.87 11.92
C ARG A 165 10.23 -4.10 11.73
N ASP A 166 11.02 -4.48 10.74
CA ASP A 166 12.39 -4.00 10.62
C ASP A 166 12.47 -2.67 9.85
N ARG A 167 11.37 -2.29 9.18
CA ARG A 167 11.27 -1.13 8.26
C ARG A 167 12.32 -1.18 7.15
N ASP A 168 12.83 -2.37 6.84
CA ASP A 168 13.75 -2.62 5.75
C ASP A 168 12.95 -2.72 4.45
N ILE A 169 12.59 -1.57 3.90
CA ILE A 169 11.82 -1.46 2.67
C ILE A 169 12.57 -2.14 1.51
N ASN A 170 13.87 -1.92 1.41
CA ASN A 170 14.67 -2.47 0.30
C ASN A 170 14.78 -4.01 0.40
N GLY A 171 15.08 -4.52 1.58
CA GLY A 171 15.13 -5.97 1.81
C GLY A 171 13.76 -6.63 1.66
N ALA A 172 12.68 -5.97 2.07
CA ALA A 172 11.32 -6.44 1.84
C ALA A 172 11.00 -6.52 0.34
N THR A 173 11.25 -5.46 -0.43
CA THR A 173 11.03 -5.43 -1.88
C THR A 173 11.76 -6.57 -2.58
N LEU A 174 13.06 -6.75 -2.30
CA LEU A 174 13.85 -7.83 -2.89
C LEU A 174 13.32 -9.21 -2.49
N SER A 175 12.95 -9.41 -1.22
CA SER A 175 12.42 -10.69 -0.74
C SER A 175 11.05 -11.02 -1.36
N LEU A 176 10.16 -10.04 -1.48
CA LEU A 176 8.83 -10.21 -2.06
C LEU A 176 8.90 -10.50 -3.57
N LEU A 177 9.77 -9.81 -4.31
CA LEU A 177 10.02 -10.10 -5.72
C LEU A 177 10.58 -11.52 -5.89
N ALA A 178 11.53 -11.93 -5.04
CA ALA A 178 12.07 -13.28 -5.06
C ALA A 178 11.01 -14.34 -4.73
N HIS A 179 10.09 -14.06 -3.79
CA HIS A 179 8.98 -14.96 -3.48
C HIS A 179 8.06 -15.17 -4.68
N ILE A 180 7.67 -14.09 -5.38
CA ILE A 180 6.82 -14.18 -6.57
C ILE A 180 7.50 -14.95 -7.70
N ASP A 181 8.79 -14.73 -7.91
CA ASP A 181 9.57 -15.42 -8.94
C ASP A 181 9.75 -16.92 -8.63
N ARG A 182 10.04 -17.24 -7.36
CA ARG A 182 10.27 -18.62 -6.92
C ARG A 182 9.00 -19.44 -6.81
N TYR A 183 7.88 -18.84 -6.41
CA TYR A 183 6.61 -19.51 -6.16
C TYR A 183 5.46 -18.82 -6.90
N PRO A 184 5.44 -18.81 -8.25
CA PRO A 184 4.44 -18.08 -9.02
C PRO A 184 3.00 -18.58 -8.82
N GLU A 185 2.84 -19.85 -8.44
CA GLU A 185 1.54 -20.50 -8.17
C GLU A 185 1.14 -20.43 -6.68
N SER A 186 1.91 -19.72 -5.85
CA SER A 186 1.63 -19.59 -4.41
C SER A 186 0.36 -18.77 -4.14
N ASN A 187 -0.45 -19.20 -3.17
CA ASN A 187 -1.57 -18.43 -2.64
C ASN A 187 -1.15 -17.09 -2.01
N TYR A 188 0.15 -16.92 -1.70
CA TYR A 188 0.72 -15.68 -1.19
C TYR A 188 1.12 -14.68 -2.28
N VAL A 189 1.12 -15.05 -3.57
CA VAL A 189 1.49 -14.12 -4.65
C VAL A 189 0.64 -12.85 -4.67
N PRO A 190 -0.71 -12.90 -4.56
CA PRO A 190 -1.51 -11.68 -4.53
C PRO A 190 -1.17 -10.78 -3.35
N ASN A 191 -0.85 -11.35 -2.20
CA ASN A 191 -0.42 -10.59 -1.03
C ASN A 191 0.96 -9.96 -1.24
N ALA A 192 1.92 -10.71 -1.78
CA ALA A 192 3.25 -10.21 -2.06
C ALA A 192 3.20 -9.05 -3.08
N ARG A 193 2.36 -9.15 -4.11
CA ARG A 193 2.10 -8.06 -5.06
C ARG A 193 1.46 -6.87 -4.38
N TYR A 194 0.49 -7.10 -3.49
CA TYR A 194 -0.16 -6.01 -2.76
C TYR A 194 0.87 -5.23 -1.94
N TRP A 195 1.79 -5.94 -1.29
CA TRP A 195 2.87 -5.31 -0.53
C TRP A 195 3.84 -4.52 -1.38
N LEU A 196 4.24 -5.05 -2.53
CA LEU A 196 5.03 -4.29 -3.49
C LEU A 196 4.29 -3.03 -3.93
N GLY A 197 2.97 -3.11 -4.17
CA GLY A 197 2.14 -1.95 -4.47
C GLY A 197 2.19 -0.87 -3.39
N GLU A 198 2.03 -1.25 -2.13
CA GLU A 198 2.11 -0.33 -0.98
C GLU A 198 3.51 0.26 -0.80
N ILE A 199 4.56 -0.54 -0.98
CA ILE A 199 5.95 -0.07 -0.93
C ILE A 199 6.19 0.96 -2.03
N TYR A 200 5.75 0.68 -3.26
CA TYR A 200 5.93 1.62 -4.36
C TYR A 200 5.14 2.91 -4.15
N LEU A 201 3.95 2.86 -3.55
CA LEU A 201 3.25 4.09 -3.13
C LEU A 201 4.03 4.88 -2.09
N LEU A 202 4.66 4.22 -1.12
CA LEU A 202 5.51 4.86 -0.11
C LEU A 202 6.75 5.52 -0.73
N GLN A 203 7.23 4.98 -1.85
CA GLN A 203 8.38 5.49 -2.60
C GLN A 203 7.98 6.51 -3.68
N GLU A 204 6.70 6.88 -3.76
CA GLU A 204 6.14 7.74 -4.81
C GLU A 204 6.27 7.17 -6.25
N GLU A 205 6.57 5.88 -6.36
CA GLU A 205 6.66 5.12 -7.62
C GLU A 205 5.27 4.66 -8.07
N VAL A 206 4.38 5.62 -8.34
CA VAL A 206 2.94 5.41 -8.59
C VAL A 206 2.69 4.44 -9.74
N GLU A 207 3.51 4.48 -10.79
CA GLU A 207 3.37 3.61 -11.96
C GLU A 207 3.68 2.14 -11.64
N LEU A 208 4.70 1.89 -10.80
CA LEU A 208 5.02 0.53 -10.33
C LEU A 208 3.93 0.02 -9.40
N ALA A 209 3.41 0.88 -8.51
CA ALA A 209 2.30 0.53 -7.63
C ALA A 209 1.05 0.14 -8.44
N ARG A 210 0.70 0.96 -9.44
CA ARG A 210 -0.43 0.71 -10.35
C ARG A 210 -0.31 -0.66 -11.00
N GLN A 211 0.85 -1.00 -11.54
CA GLN A 211 1.08 -2.31 -12.17
C GLN A 211 0.82 -3.47 -11.19
N GLN A 212 1.31 -3.39 -9.95
CA GLN A 212 1.12 -4.47 -8.97
C GLN A 212 -0.36 -4.68 -8.63
N PHE A 213 -1.10 -3.60 -8.34
CA PHE A 213 -2.53 -3.72 -8.04
C PHE A 213 -3.36 -4.13 -9.25
N THR A 214 -2.97 -3.72 -10.47
CA THR A 214 -3.64 -4.16 -11.71
C THR A 214 -3.52 -5.66 -11.88
N ILE A 215 -2.34 -6.24 -11.66
CA ILE A 215 -2.14 -7.69 -11.76
C ILE A 215 -3.08 -8.43 -10.79
N ILE A 216 -3.27 -7.93 -9.57
CA ILE A 216 -4.20 -8.54 -8.60
C ILE A 216 -5.64 -8.54 -9.15
N LEU A 217 -6.10 -7.41 -9.69
CA LEU A 217 -7.46 -7.32 -10.26
C LEU A 217 -7.66 -8.16 -11.52
N GLU A 218 -6.62 -8.32 -12.33
CA GLU A 218 -6.74 -9.03 -13.60
C GLU A 218 -6.63 -10.55 -13.43
N GLN A 219 -5.77 -11.01 -12.52
CA GLN A 219 -5.40 -12.42 -12.40
C GLN A 219 -5.96 -13.10 -11.16
N TYR A 220 -6.31 -12.34 -10.12
CA TYR A 220 -6.70 -12.88 -8.81
C TYR A 220 -8.03 -12.27 -8.33
N GLN A 221 -9.04 -12.27 -9.20
CA GLN A 221 -10.33 -11.60 -8.98
C GLN A 221 -11.09 -12.07 -7.74
N ASP A 222 -10.98 -13.36 -7.42
CA ASP A 222 -11.63 -13.99 -6.28
C ASP A 222 -10.78 -13.92 -5.00
N HIS A 223 -9.55 -13.43 -5.09
CA HIS A 223 -8.67 -13.31 -3.93
C HIS A 223 -9.12 -12.15 -3.02
N PRO A 224 -9.09 -12.29 -1.68
CA PRO A 224 -9.50 -11.25 -0.75
C PRO A 224 -8.88 -9.86 -1.00
N LYS A 225 -7.62 -9.81 -1.47
CA LYS A 225 -6.91 -8.56 -1.83
C LYS A 225 -7.36 -7.90 -3.13
N ALA A 226 -8.24 -8.51 -3.92
CA ALA A 226 -8.76 -7.89 -5.13
C ALA A 226 -9.56 -6.61 -4.81
N ARG A 227 -10.42 -6.65 -3.79
CA ARG A 227 -11.21 -5.48 -3.38
C ARG A 227 -10.33 -4.34 -2.87
N ASP A 228 -9.37 -4.65 -2.01
CA ASP A 228 -8.36 -3.70 -1.52
C ASP A 228 -7.59 -3.07 -2.69
N SER A 229 -7.13 -3.89 -3.64
CA SER A 229 -6.40 -3.44 -4.84
C SER A 229 -7.28 -2.55 -5.73
N SER A 230 -8.58 -2.85 -5.85
CA SER A 230 -9.55 -1.99 -6.53
C SER A 230 -9.66 -0.63 -5.89
N PHE A 231 -9.71 -0.56 -4.56
CA PHE A 231 -9.72 0.71 -3.84
C PHE A 231 -8.42 1.49 -4.06
N LYS A 232 -7.26 0.82 -3.95
CA LYS A 232 -5.94 1.43 -4.15
C LYS A 232 -5.79 2.00 -5.57
N LEU A 233 -6.15 1.22 -6.60
CA LEU A 233 -6.15 1.71 -7.98
C LEU A 233 -7.13 2.86 -8.19
N GLY A 234 -8.31 2.81 -7.57
CA GLY A 234 -9.27 3.90 -7.62
C GLY A 234 -8.68 5.22 -7.13
N LYS A 235 -7.93 5.20 -6.03
CA LYS A 235 -7.18 6.37 -5.53
C LYS A 235 -6.06 6.81 -6.48
N ILE A 236 -5.27 5.86 -6.98
CA ILE A 236 -4.19 6.17 -7.95
C ILE A 236 -4.77 6.88 -9.18
N TYR A 237 -5.84 6.35 -9.78
CA TYR A 237 -6.46 6.97 -10.94
C TYR A 237 -7.14 8.29 -10.64
N PHE A 238 -7.59 8.52 -9.40
CA PHE A 238 -8.07 9.82 -8.97
C PHE A 238 -6.93 10.85 -9.00
N GLU A 239 -5.79 10.51 -8.41
CA GLU A 239 -4.59 11.38 -8.37
C GLU A 239 -4.05 11.65 -9.78
N LEU A 240 -4.17 10.69 -10.70
CA LEU A 240 -3.81 10.84 -12.11
C LEU A 240 -4.87 11.61 -12.95
N GLY A 241 -5.97 12.08 -12.35
CA GLY A 241 -7.04 12.80 -13.03
C GLY A 241 -7.94 11.94 -13.93
N GLN A 242 -7.80 10.62 -13.88
CA GLN A 242 -8.62 9.66 -14.63
C GLN A 242 -9.89 9.32 -13.83
N LEU A 243 -10.76 10.31 -13.69
CA LEU A 243 -11.88 10.28 -12.75
C LEU A 243 -12.91 9.18 -13.06
N ASP A 244 -13.18 8.89 -14.33
CA ASP A 244 -14.13 7.83 -14.71
C ASP A 244 -13.63 6.45 -14.30
N LEU A 245 -12.34 6.19 -14.49
CA LEU A 245 -11.71 4.94 -14.11
C LEU A 245 -11.64 4.81 -12.59
N SER A 246 -11.30 5.90 -11.90
CA SER A 246 -11.36 5.99 -10.45
C SER A 246 -12.76 5.65 -9.91
N LYS A 247 -13.81 6.30 -10.43
CA LYS A 247 -15.21 6.01 -10.06
C LYS A 247 -15.56 4.55 -10.25
N SER A 248 -15.20 3.97 -11.40
CA SER A 248 -15.46 2.55 -11.71
C SER A 248 -14.81 1.60 -10.70
N LEU A 249 -13.52 1.81 -10.41
CA LEU A 249 -12.74 0.98 -9.48
C LEU A 249 -13.19 1.12 -8.03
N LEU A 250 -13.54 2.33 -7.60
CA LEU A 250 -14.07 2.55 -6.25
C LEU A 250 -15.46 1.94 -6.08
N ARG A 251 -16.33 2.03 -7.10
CA ARG A 251 -17.63 1.33 -7.10
C ARG A 251 -17.44 -0.20 -7.09
N ASN A 252 -16.41 -0.71 -7.75
CA ASN A 252 -16.07 -2.13 -7.68
C ASN A 252 -15.58 -2.53 -6.29
N ALA A 253 -14.79 -1.69 -5.63
CA ALA A 253 -14.36 -1.89 -4.25
C ALA A 253 -15.54 -1.85 -3.25
N SER A 254 -16.63 -1.15 -3.58
CA SER A 254 -17.80 -0.99 -2.71
C SER A 254 -18.94 -2.00 -2.92
N LYS A 255 -18.74 -3.05 -3.74
CA LYS A 255 -19.82 -3.99 -4.09
C LYS A 255 -20.28 -4.87 -2.92
N GLU A 256 -19.36 -5.23 -2.04
CA GLU A 256 -19.61 -6.11 -0.89
C GLU A 256 -19.51 -5.33 0.40
N LYS A 257 -20.24 -5.72 1.44
CA LYS A 257 -20.15 -5.04 2.73
C LYS A 257 -18.78 -5.26 3.36
N GLY A 258 -18.23 -4.23 3.99
CA GLY A 258 -16.99 -4.31 4.75
C GLY A 258 -16.23 -2.99 4.81
N PRO A 259 -15.11 -2.94 5.55
CA PRO A 259 -14.36 -1.71 5.78
C PRO A 259 -13.86 -1.05 4.49
N ILE A 260 -13.44 -1.85 3.49
CA ILE A 260 -12.99 -1.32 2.19
C ILE A 260 -14.14 -0.69 1.43
N ALA A 261 -15.33 -1.26 1.49
CA ALA A 261 -16.49 -0.70 0.81
C ALA A 261 -16.93 0.62 1.44
N GLU A 262 -16.92 0.71 2.76
CA GLU A 262 -17.18 1.97 3.48
C GLU A 262 -16.15 3.05 3.10
N LYS A 263 -14.86 2.70 3.08
CA LYS A 263 -13.78 3.60 2.64
C LYS A 263 -13.98 4.05 1.18
N ALA A 264 -14.35 3.14 0.28
CA ALA A 264 -14.58 3.43 -1.12
C ALA A 264 -15.80 4.35 -1.33
N LEU A 265 -16.92 4.08 -0.64
CA LEU A 265 -18.12 4.90 -0.69
C LEU A 265 -17.85 6.30 -0.13
N LYS A 266 -17.16 6.40 1.00
CA LYS A 266 -16.77 7.68 1.58
C LYS A 266 -15.89 8.47 0.61
N PHE A 267 -14.90 7.83 0.00
CA PHE A 267 -14.03 8.50 -0.96
C PHE A 267 -14.81 9.02 -2.17
N LEU A 268 -15.75 8.22 -2.70
CA LEU A 268 -16.63 8.63 -3.80
C LEU A 268 -17.47 9.85 -3.42
N ASP A 269 -18.07 9.85 -2.24
CA ASP A 269 -18.92 10.95 -1.76
C ASP A 269 -18.11 12.26 -1.61
N ASP A 270 -16.96 12.17 -0.96
CA ASP A 270 -16.11 13.33 -0.65
C ASP A 270 -15.49 13.96 -1.92
N ASN A 271 -15.16 13.16 -2.94
CA ASN A 271 -14.30 13.60 -4.06
C ASN A 271 -14.94 13.52 -5.44
N LEU A 272 -15.95 12.68 -5.63
CA LEU A 272 -16.42 12.24 -6.95
C LEU A 272 -17.94 12.23 -7.09
N SER A 273 -18.66 12.85 -6.14
CA SER A 273 -20.10 13.08 -6.23
C SER A 273 -20.44 13.88 -7.48
N ASP A 274 -21.45 13.42 -8.22
CA ASP A 274 -21.99 14.15 -9.36
C ASP A 274 -22.70 15.41 -8.82
N LYS A 275 -22.10 16.59 -8.99
CA LYS A 275 -22.73 17.90 -8.74
C LYS A 275 -23.42 18.41 -9.99
#